data_AF-A0A7X8FZD4-F1
#
_entry.id   AF-A0A7X8FZD4-F1
#
_cell.length_a   1.000
_cell.length_b   1.000
_cell.length_c   1.000
_cell.angle_alpha   90.00
_cell.angle_beta   90.00
_cell.angle_gamma   90.00
#
_symmetry.space_group_name_H-M   'P 1'
#
loop_
_entity.id
_entity.type
_entity.pdbx_description
1 polymer ?
#
loop_
_entity_poly.entity_id
_entity_poly.type
_entity_poly.pdbx_seq_one_letter_code
_entity_poly.pdbx_strand_id
1 'polypeptide(L)'
;LYDPKYYHTDFLKNWEDYTCQSGTIHPDCIDLNTEGKEVQDYLIDTYTKYIEMGVDAFRVDTAKHISRVMINRHFAPAFKKAGGDDFYMAGEVLTKIFEVWNKGVAPLSAPFYTWKEGANSVSSGIGDTYSSDDVIAAKEGYDAEMARGVQGQPESNNHLLDGNTYREPNYSQASGFSVIDCHMHVNFSDAGSAYNVKGNDKYYNDATYNLVYVDSHDYGPATSGERYAGGKEAWAENISLMFTFRGIPTLYYGSEIQFKAGMPVDGDPNKLALANSGRAYFGDEIEGSVTTTDFGIWSNATGAMANALNNPVSKHLMALNRIRREIPALQKGQYSTEGINNSGVAAFKRRYTKDGIDSMALVTISGGATFTGVPNGTWVDVITGDIQNGTTVTANCSGKGNLRVYVLNGSKIDGLMGEYIK
;
A
#
# COMPACT_ATOMS: atom_id res chain seq x y z
N LEU A 1 34.96 17.15 -3.75
CA LEU A 1 33.80 16.99 -4.65
C LEU A 1 33.86 15.56 -5.17
N TYR A 2 32.74 14.86 -5.09
CA TYR A 2 32.66 13.41 -5.25
C TYR A 2 33.06 12.95 -6.67
N ASP A 3 33.53 11.72 -6.80
CA ASP A 3 33.93 11.16 -8.09
C ASP A 3 32.68 10.96 -8.98
N PRO A 4 32.58 11.64 -10.15
CA PRO A 4 31.40 11.57 -11.01
C PRO A 4 31.15 10.15 -11.57
N LYS A 5 32.14 9.26 -11.46
CA LYS A 5 31.97 7.84 -11.75
C LYS A 5 30.91 7.18 -10.85
N TYR A 6 30.82 7.58 -9.59
CA TYR A 6 29.96 6.94 -8.60
C TYR A 6 28.79 7.82 -8.14
N TYR A 7 28.90 9.13 -8.32
CA TYR A 7 27.96 10.10 -7.76
C TYR A 7 27.56 11.14 -8.80
N HIS A 8 26.30 11.58 -8.75
CA HIS A 8 25.91 12.80 -9.44
C HIS A 8 26.54 14.03 -8.77
N THR A 9 26.90 15.03 -9.57
CA THR A 9 27.57 16.23 -9.07
C THR A 9 26.63 17.41 -8.81
N ASP A 10 25.37 17.28 -9.22
CA ASP A 10 24.35 18.31 -9.02
C ASP A 10 23.68 18.16 -7.66
N PHE A 11 23.13 19.27 -7.17
CA PHE A 11 22.21 19.30 -6.04
C PHE A 11 20.77 19.46 -6.54
N LEU A 12 19.83 18.89 -5.78
CA LEU A 12 18.41 19.06 -6.00
C LEU A 12 18.06 20.56 -6.05
N LYS A 13 17.39 20.99 -7.13
CA LYS A 13 17.00 22.40 -7.34
C LYS A 13 15.56 22.66 -6.92
N ASN A 14 14.66 21.72 -7.18
CA ASN A 14 13.27 21.72 -6.71
C ASN A 14 12.70 20.30 -6.72
N TRP A 15 11.48 20.12 -6.20
CA TRP A 15 10.83 18.82 -6.01
C TRP A 15 10.00 18.33 -7.20
N GLU A 16 10.05 19.06 -8.32
CA GLU A 16 9.18 18.87 -9.48
C GLU A 16 9.92 18.95 -10.83
N ASP A 17 11.25 18.84 -10.83
CA ASP A 17 12.07 18.79 -12.03
C ASP A 17 13.00 17.57 -12.07
N TYR A 18 13.74 17.43 -13.17
CA TYR A 18 14.65 16.31 -13.40
C TYR A 18 15.73 16.17 -12.32
N THR A 19 16.11 17.26 -11.63
CA THR A 19 17.12 17.17 -10.56
C THR A 19 16.65 16.33 -9.37
N CYS A 20 15.37 15.98 -9.29
CA CYS A 20 14.90 14.93 -8.38
C CYS A 20 15.61 13.59 -8.61
N GLN A 21 15.96 13.25 -9.86
CA GLN A 21 16.52 11.94 -10.24
C GLN A 21 18.03 11.99 -10.52
N SER A 22 18.65 13.16 -10.41
CA SER A 22 20.05 13.36 -10.79
C SER A 22 20.80 14.29 -9.84
N GLY A 23 20.29 14.49 -8.62
CA GLY A 23 20.70 15.56 -7.73
C GLY A 23 20.69 15.16 -6.26
N THR A 24 21.74 15.56 -5.56
CA THR A 24 21.89 15.38 -4.11
C THR A 24 20.78 16.11 -3.34
N ILE A 25 19.99 15.34 -2.57
CA ILE A 25 18.83 15.83 -1.79
C ILE A 25 19.25 16.56 -0.50
N HIS A 26 20.35 16.12 0.13
CA HIS A 26 20.87 16.67 1.37
C HIS A 26 22.38 16.45 1.45
N PRO A 27 23.18 17.33 2.08
CA PRO A 27 24.65 17.22 2.11
C PRO A 27 25.22 15.92 2.73
N ASP A 28 24.44 15.16 3.49
CA ASP A 28 24.80 13.84 4.04
C ASP A 28 24.23 12.65 3.25
N CYS A 29 23.44 12.92 2.20
CA CYS A 29 22.81 11.94 1.31
C CYS A 29 23.22 12.22 -0.14
N ILE A 30 24.50 11.99 -0.44
CA ILE A 30 25.07 12.21 -1.78
C ILE A 30 24.46 11.24 -2.79
N ASP A 31 23.98 11.78 -3.90
CA ASP A 31 23.23 11.03 -4.89
C ASP A 31 24.13 10.08 -5.70
N LEU A 32 23.77 8.80 -5.72
CA LEU A 32 24.49 7.78 -6.49
C LEU A 32 24.17 7.92 -7.98
N ASN A 33 25.20 7.78 -8.83
CA ASN A 33 25.03 7.75 -10.29
C ASN A 33 24.48 6.37 -10.70
N THR A 34 23.17 6.18 -10.60
CA THR A 34 22.49 4.90 -10.89
C THR A 34 22.53 4.47 -12.36
N GLU A 35 22.91 5.38 -13.24
CA GLU A 35 23.13 5.21 -14.67
C GLU A 35 24.54 4.68 -14.98
N GLY A 36 25.47 4.82 -14.02
CA GLY A 36 26.84 4.33 -14.12
C GLY A 36 26.94 2.82 -13.87
N LYS A 37 27.57 2.10 -14.81
CA LYS A 37 27.70 0.63 -14.74
C LYS A 37 28.28 0.12 -13.42
N GLU A 38 29.33 0.75 -12.89
CA GLU A 38 29.95 0.29 -11.64
C GLU A 38 29.01 0.42 -10.43
N VAL A 39 28.17 1.46 -10.41
CA VAL A 39 27.17 1.65 -9.36
C VAL A 39 26.05 0.62 -9.52
N GLN A 40 25.57 0.40 -10.75
CA GLN A 40 24.56 -0.62 -11.06
C GLN A 40 25.02 -2.00 -10.60
N ASP A 41 26.23 -2.42 -11.02
CA ASP A 41 26.80 -3.73 -10.68
C ASP A 41 26.93 -3.88 -9.15
N TYR A 42 27.38 -2.84 -8.45
CA TYR A 42 27.53 -2.86 -6.99
C TYR A 42 26.18 -2.99 -6.27
N LEU A 43 25.17 -2.20 -6.66
CA LEU A 43 23.85 -2.25 -6.07
C LEU A 43 23.19 -3.61 -6.34
N ILE A 44 23.26 -4.10 -7.58
CA ILE A 44 22.69 -5.39 -7.95
C ILE A 44 23.33 -6.53 -7.15
N ASP A 45 24.67 -6.59 -7.08
CA ASP A 45 25.39 -7.61 -6.31
C ASP A 45 25.05 -7.54 -4.82
N THR A 46 25.04 -6.33 -4.25
CA THR A 46 24.74 -6.13 -2.82
C THR A 46 23.33 -6.56 -2.45
N TYR A 47 22.32 -6.12 -3.19
CA TYR A 47 20.94 -6.45 -2.89
C TYR A 47 20.58 -7.89 -3.25
N THR A 48 21.23 -8.49 -4.26
CA THR A 48 21.13 -9.93 -4.53
C THR A 48 21.57 -10.75 -3.32
N LYS A 49 22.65 -10.36 -2.63
CA LYS A 49 23.10 -11.06 -1.41
C LYS A 49 22.06 -11.03 -0.29
N TYR A 50 21.31 -9.94 -0.13
CA TYR A 50 20.20 -9.90 0.84
C TYR A 50 19.07 -10.85 0.46
N ILE A 51 18.76 -10.96 -0.84
CA ILE A 51 17.78 -11.94 -1.33
C ILE A 51 18.27 -13.37 -1.05
N GLU A 52 19.54 -13.66 -1.31
CA GLU A 52 20.18 -14.96 -1.01
C GLU A 52 20.19 -15.29 0.49
N MET A 53 20.16 -14.27 1.37
CA MET A 53 20.00 -14.45 2.82
C MET A 53 18.55 -14.79 3.23
N GLY A 54 17.59 -14.76 2.30
CA GLY A 54 16.18 -15.09 2.54
C GLY A 54 15.26 -13.88 2.70
N VAL A 55 15.64 -12.70 2.22
CA VAL A 55 14.71 -11.57 2.13
C VAL A 55 13.69 -11.82 1.02
N ASP A 56 12.39 -11.74 1.34
CA ASP A 56 11.29 -12.00 0.41
C ASP A 56 10.85 -10.76 -0.40
N ALA A 57 11.18 -9.56 0.09
CA ALA A 57 10.73 -8.31 -0.50
C ALA A 57 11.59 -7.11 -0.13
N PHE A 58 11.58 -6.07 -0.97
CA PHE A 58 12.15 -4.76 -0.66
C PHE A 58 11.11 -3.65 -0.62
N ARG A 59 11.16 -2.83 0.44
CA ARG A 59 10.68 -1.44 0.38
C ARG A 59 11.84 -0.59 -0.11
N VAL A 60 11.73 -0.05 -1.33
CA VAL A 60 12.78 0.76 -1.93
C VAL A 60 12.58 2.21 -1.49
N ASP A 61 13.58 2.71 -0.75
CA ASP A 61 13.63 4.09 -0.28
C ASP A 61 13.69 5.07 -1.45
N THR A 62 13.08 6.25 -1.27
CA THR A 62 13.23 7.40 -2.15
C THR A 62 13.10 7.11 -3.65
N ALA A 63 12.24 6.16 -4.05
CA ALA A 63 12.11 5.70 -5.45
C ALA A 63 11.80 6.83 -6.46
N LYS A 64 11.16 7.93 -6.02
CA LYS A 64 10.98 9.16 -6.82
C LYS A 64 12.31 9.74 -7.36
N HIS A 65 13.40 9.50 -6.64
CA HIS A 65 14.74 10.00 -6.90
C HIS A 65 15.59 9.04 -7.73
N ILE A 66 15.02 7.92 -8.16
CA ILE A 66 15.67 6.99 -9.09
C ILE A 66 14.90 7.06 -10.41
N SER A 67 15.62 7.13 -11.52
CA SER A 67 15.00 7.06 -12.85
C SER A 67 14.23 5.73 -13.00
N ARG A 68 12.96 5.80 -13.43
CA ARG A 68 12.18 4.60 -13.77
C ARG A 68 12.87 3.78 -14.86
N VAL A 69 13.60 4.42 -15.77
CA VAL A 69 14.37 3.72 -16.81
C VAL A 69 15.41 2.79 -16.18
N MET A 70 16.11 3.25 -15.13
CA MET A 70 17.10 2.42 -14.42
C MET A 70 16.43 1.30 -13.62
N ILE A 71 15.30 1.59 -12.97
CA ILE A 71 14.50 0.57 -12.26
C ILE A 71 14.08 -0.52 -13.24
N ASN A 72 13.51 -0.14 -14.39
CA ASN A 72 12.96 -1.09 -15.34
C ASN A 72 14.05 -1.87 -16.08
N ARG A 73 15.13 -1.21 -16.54
CA ARG A 73 16.20 -1.88 -17.31
C ARG A 73 17.05 -2.82 -16.47
N HIS A 74 17.37 -2.42 -15.23
CA HIS A 74 18.43 -3.05 -14.46
C HIS A 74 17.95 -3.64 -13.15
N PHE A 75 17.39 -2.81 -12.27
CA PHE A 75 17.16 -3.20 -10.88
C PHE A 75 16.01 -4.20 -10.72
N ALA A 76 14.83 -3.88 -11.25
CA ALA A 76 13.68 -4.74 -11.12
C ALA A 76 13.89 -6.12 -11.77
N PRO A 77 14.42 -6.23 -13.01
CA PRO A 77 14.73 -7.53 -13.60
C PRO A 77 15.80 -8.33 -12.83
N ALA A 78 16.86 -7.66 -12.35
CA ALA A 78 17.93 -8.34 -11.62
C ALA A 78 17.42 -8.94 -10.30
N PHE A 79 16.67 -8.17 -9.51
CA PHE A 79 16.13 -8.64 -8.25
C PHE A 79 15.01 -9.67 -8.44
N LYS A 80 14.22 -9.54 -9.51
CA LYS A 80 13.25 -10.57 -9.89
C LYS A 80 13.93 -11.89 -10.24
N LYS A 81 15.04 -11.84 -10.98
CA LYS A 81 15.84 -13.02 -11.31
C LYS A 81 16.44 -13.67 -10.07
N ALA A 82 16.88 -12.88 -9.10
CA ALA A 82 17.47 -13.38 -7.85
C ALA A 82 16.41 -13.99 -6.91
N GLY A 83 15.28 -13.32 -6.71
CA GLY A 83 14.26 -13.73 -5.74
C GLY A 83 13.10 -14.56 -6.31
N GLY A 84 13.01 -14.70 -7.63
CA GLY A 84 11.98 -15.48 -8.31
C GLY A 84 10.63 -14.78 -8.49
N ASP A 85 9.64 -15.54 -8.95
CA ASP A 85 8.32 -15.04 -9.35
C ASP A 85 7.48 -14.48 -8.18
N ASP A 86 7.85 -14.77 -6.94
CA ASP A 86 7.19 -14.25 -5.75
C ASP A 86 7.92 -13.05 -5.11
N PHE A 87 9.14 -12.72 -5.55
CA PHE A 87 9.85 -11.56 -5.01
C PHE A 87 9.11 -10.26 -5.30
N TYR A 88 8.87 -9.49 -4.24
CA TYR A 88 8.04 -8.29 -4.27
C TYR A 88 8.86 -7.03 -3.97
N MET A 89 8.61 -5.95 -4.71
CA MET A 89 9.26 -4.67 -4.46
C MET A 89 8.25 -3.53 -4.51
N ALA A 90 8.33 -2.62 -3.55
CA ALA A 90 7.53 -1.41 -3.52
C ALA A 90 8.37 -0.18 -3.21
N GLY A 91 8.31 0.82 -4.10
CA GLY A 91 9.01 2.08 -3.92
C GLY A 91 8.20 3.12 -3.14
N GLU A 92 8.88 3.90 -2.31
CA GLU A 92 8.35 5.16 -1.82
C GLU A 92 8.52 6.26 -2.89
N VAL A 93 7.40 6.67 -3.50
CA VAL A 93 7.37 7.83 -4.41
C VAL A 93 6.71 8.99 -3.68
N LEU A 94 7.40 9.53 -2.67
CA LEU A 94 6.82 10.51 -1.75
C LEU A 94 6.46 11.83 -2.46
N THR A 95 5.16 12.13 -2.46
CA THR A 95 4.58 13.38 -2.96
C THR A 95 3.71 14.00 -1.87
N LYS A 96 4.09 15.18 -1.39
CA LYS A 96 3.41 15.88 -0.28
C LYS A 96 2.21 16.69 -0.77
N ILE A 97 1.33 16.05 -1.55
CA ILE A 97 0.16 16.67 -2.17
C ILE A 97 -1.01 15.69 -2.17
N PHE A 98 -2.23 16.18 -2.37
CA PHE A 98 -3.44 15.34 -2.37
C PHE A 98 -3.75 14.72 -3.73
N GLU A 99 -3.17 15.23 -4.81
CA GLU A 99 -3.39 14.74 -6.16
C GLU A 99 -2.62 13.44 -6.44
N VAL A 100 -3.17 12.59 -7.30
CA VAL A 100 -2.48 11.35 -7.73
C VAL A 100 -1.24 11.62 -8.60
N TRP A 101 -1.26 12.73 -9.34
CA TRP A 101 -0.15 13.19 -10.16
C TRP A 101 0.53 14.40 -9.51
N ASN A 102 1.82 14.28 -9.20
CA ASN A 102 2.62 15.29 -8.49
C ASN A 102 2.67 16.63 -9.23
N LYS A 103 1.74 17.55 -8.95
CA LYS A 103 1.62 18.86 -9.61
C LYS A 103 1.68 18.78 -11.14
N GLY A 104 1.10 17.71 -11.71
CA GLY A 104 1.13 17.47 -13.17
C GLY A 104 2.42 16.84 -13.72
N VAL A 105 3.38 16.45 -12.85
CA VAL A 105 4.66 15.85 -13.23
C VAL A 105 4.58 14.32 -13.13
N ALA A 106 4.12 13.69 -14.22
CA ALA A 106 4.02 12.24 -14.32
C ALA A 106 5.29 11.48 -13.89
N PRO A 107 6.51 11.81 -14.38
CA PRO A 107 7.71 11.04 -14.05
C PRO A 107 8.15 11.11 -12.58
N LEU A 108 7.49 11.93 -11.75
CA LEU A 108 7.74 12.06 -10.31
C LEU A 108 6.49 11.72 -9.47
N SER A 109 5.60 10.88 -10.00
CA SER A 109 4.32 10.49 -9.36
C SER A 109 4.26 8.98 -9.11
N ALA A 110 3.62 8.54 -8.03
CA ALA A 110 3.58 7.12 -7.66
C ALA A 110 3.09 6.16 -8.76
N PRO A 111 1.98 6.44 -9.50
CA PRO A 111 1.50 5.49 -10.48
C PRO A 111 2.48 5.22 -11.63
N PHE A 112 3.28 6.23 -12.00
CA PHE A 112 4.26 6.17 -13.10
C PHE A 112 5.23 5.00 -13.01
N TYR A 113 5.67 4.69 -11.79
CA TYR A 113 6.66 3.65 -11.50
C TYR A 113 6.12 2.23 -11.63
N THR A 114 4.80 2.06 -11.71
CA THR A 114 4.16 0.74 -11.89
C THR A 114 4.12 0.26 -13.34
N TRP A 115 4.58 1.10 -14.27
CA TRP A 115 4.47 0.86 -15.71
C TRP A 115 5.85 0.71 -16.38
N LYS A 116 5.90 -0.11 -17.44
CA LYS A 116 6.99 -0.11 -18.40
C LYS A 116 7.10 1.24 -19.10
N GLU A 117 8.29 1.55 -19.61
CA GLU A 117 8.49 2.71 -20.48
C GLU A 117 7.63 2.58 -21.74
N GLY A 118 7.08 3.72 -22.21
CA GLY A 118 6.32 3.71 -23.45
C GLY A 118 4.97 3.01 -23.39
N ALA A 119 4.45 2.64 -22.21
CA ALA A 119 3.11 2.09 -22.05
C ALA A 119 2.07 2.97 -22.79
N ASN A 120 1.29 2.33 -23.68
CA ASN A 120 0.46 2.87 -24.79
C ASN A 120 1.08 2.77 -26.21
N SER A 121 2.38 2.48 -26.34
CA SER A 121 3.02 2.13 -27.62
C SER A 121 2.99 0.62 -27.81
N VAL A 122 2.42 0.15 -28.92
CA VAL A 122 2.11 -1.27 -29.18
C VAL A 122 3.37 -2.14 -29.43
N SER A 123 4.60 -1.62 -29.21
CA SER A 123 5.80 -2.28 -29.75
C SER A 123 7.11 -2.26 -28.93
N SER A 124 7.20 -1.67 -27.74
CA SER A 124 8.48 -1.68 -27.01
C SER A 124 8.48 -2.65 -25.82
N GLY A 125 9.44 -3.58 -25.81
CA GLY A 125 9.86 -4.25 -24.59
C GLY A 125 10.47 -3.25 -23.59
N ILE A 126 10.69 -3.68 -22.35
CA ILE A 126 11.46 -2.89 -21.38
C ILE A 126 12.83 -2.62 -21.99
N GLY A 127 13.24 -1.35 -22.04
CA GLY A 127 14.59 -0.96 -22.46
C GLY A 127 14.78 -0.60 -23.93
N ASP A 128 13.85 -0.92 -24.84
CA ASP A 128 14.03 -0.72 -26.30
C ASP A 128 13.64 0.68 -26.80
N THR A 129 13.15 1.57 -25.92
CA THR A 129 12.54 2.84 -26.34
C THR A 129 13.54 3.99 -26.45
N TYR A 130 14.64 3.91 -25.70
CA TYR A 130 15.60 5.02 -25.50
C TYR A 130 17.03 4.57 -25.81
N SER A 131 17.98 5.51 -25.80
CA SER A 131 19.40 5.26 -26.01
C SER A 131 19.92 4.02 -25.26
N SER A 132 20.90 3.32 -25.82
CA SER A 132 21.62 2.25 -25.11
C SER A 132 22.58 2.78 -24.05
N ASP A 133 22.90 4.08 -24.10
CA ASP A 133 23.61 4.77 -23.02
C ASP A 133 22.60 5.18 -21.95
N ASP A 134 22.76 4.65 -20.73
CA ASP A 134 21.80 4.83 -19.65
C ASP A 134 21.72 6.26 -19.10
N VAL A 135 22.80 7.04 -19.17
CA VAL A 135 22.80 8.45 -18.77
C VAL A 135 21.91 9.24 -19.72
N ILE A 136 22.03 8.96 -21.02
CA ILE A 136 21.19 9.58 -22.05
C ILE A 136 19.75 9.08 -21.91
N ALA A 137 19.55 7.77 -21.72
CA ALA A 137 18.22 7.16 -21.66
C ALA A 137 17.38 7.64 -20.46
N ALA A 138 18.00 7.85 -19.30
CA ALA A 138 17.31 8.38 -18.13
C ALA A 138 16.69 9.75 -18.42
N LYS A 139 17.45 10.64 -19.08
CA LYS A 139 16.97 11.97 -19.46
C LYS A 139 15.94 11.92 -20.58
N GLU A 140 16.16 11.11 -21.62
CA GLU A 140 15.20 10.91 -22.71
C GLU A 140 13.85 10.39 -22.17
N GLY A 141 13.90 9.42 -21.25
CA GLY A 141 12.71 8.87 -20.62
C GLY A 141 11.94 9.89 -19.79
N TYR A 142 12.64 10.72 -19.01
CA TYR A 142 12.00 11.80 -18.27
C TYR A 142 11.34 12.82 -19.22
N ASP A 143 12.07 13.29 -20.24
CA ASP A 143 11.58 14.31 -21.19
C ASP A 143 10.39 13.82 -22.02
N ALA A 144 10.43 12.56 -22.47
CA ALA A 144 9.33 11.96 -23.20
C ALA A 144 8.04 11.92 -22.37
N GLU A 145 8.15 11.62 -21.08
CA GLU A 145 7.00 11.50 -20.17
C GLU A 145 6.49 12.87 -19.73
N MET A 146 7.38 13.87 -19.60
CA MET A 146 6.98 15.27 -19.47
C MET A 146 6.22 15.77 -20.70
N ALA A 147 6.70 15.45 -21.90
CA ALA A 147 6.03 15.84 -23.14
C ALA A 147 4.67 15.15 -23.32
N ARG A 148 4.55 13.89 -22.89
CA ARG A 148 3.29 13.13 -22.88
C ARG A 148 2.27 13.73 -21.90
N GLY A 149 2.74 14.23 -20.75
CA GLY A 149 1.90 14.76 -19.69
C GLY A 149 1.01 13.71 -19.02
N VAL A 150 0.29 14.12 -17.99
CA VAL A 150 -0.54 13.21 -17.15
C VAL A 150 -1.74 12.62 -17.89
N GLN A 151 -2.30 13.35 -18.86
CA GLN A 151 -3.46 12.90 -19.65
C GLN A 151 -3.10 11.80 -20.66
N GLY A 152 -1.83 11.71 -21.06
CA GLY A 152 -1.36 10.67 -21.97
C GLY A 152 -0.89 9.40 -21.27
N GLN A 153 -0.88 9.37 -19.93
CA GLN A 153 -0.43 8.22 -19.15
C GLN A 153 -1.38 7.02 -19.30
N PRO A 154 -0.87 5.78 -19.22
CA PRO A 154 -1.69 4.58 -19.34
C PRO A 154 -2.71 4.46 -18.20
N GLU A 155 -3.79 3.74 -18.49
CA GLU A 155 -4.77 3.32 -17.50
C GLU A 155 -4.91 1.79 -17.49
N SER A 156 -5.23 1.22 -16.33
CA SER A 156 -5.60 -0.17 -16.16
C SER A 156 -6.99 -0.27 -15.56
N ASN A 157 -7.61 -1.43 -15.75
CA ASN A 157 -8.77 -1.85 -14.98
C ASN A 157 -8.44 -3.00 -14.02
N ASN A 158 -7.17 -3.35 -13.81
CA ASN A 158 -6.75 -4.58 -13.09
C ASN A 158 -7.33 -4.70 -11.68
N HIS A 159 -7.66 -3.57 -11.06
CA HIS A 159 -8.29 -3.45 -9.76
C HIS A 159 -9.82 -3.68 -9.77
N LEU A 160 -10.49 -3.60 -10.93
CA LEU A 160 -11.94 -3.69 -11.08
C LEU A 160 -12.43 -5.07 -11.49
N LEU A 161 -13.56 -5.44 -10.89
CA LEU A 161 -14.44 -6.50 -11.41
C LEU A 161 -15.17 -6.01 -12.67
N ASP A 162 -15.54 -6.95 -13.53
CA ASP A 162 -16.54 -6.72 -14.59
C ASP A 162 -17.92 -7.08 -14.04
N GLY A 163 -18.65 -6.08 -13.54
CA GLY A 163 -19.83 -6.27 -12.70
C GLY A 163 -19.47 -6.98 -11.39
N ASN A 164 -19.80 -8.28 -11.30
CA ASN A 164 -19.40 -9.16 -10.19
C ASN A 164 -18.38 -10.23 -10.61
N THR A 165 -17.87 -10.19 -11.84
CA THR A 165 -16.99 -11.22 -12.40
C THR A 165 -15.54 -10.83 -12.18
N TYR A 166 -14.77 -11.73 -11.56
CA TYR A 166 -13.32 -11.61 -11.53
C TYR A 166 -12.77 -11.91 -12.91
N ARG A 167 -11.76 -11.15 -13.32
CA ARG A 167 -11.15 -11.24 -14.64
C ARG A 167 -9.63 -11.29 -14.51
N GLU A 168 -8.97 -12.00 -15.42
CA GLU A 168 -7.51 -12.10 -15.42
C GLU A 168 -6.89 -10.70 -15.57
N PRO A 169 -6.04 -10.26 -14.65
CA PRO A 169 -5.34 -8.99 -14.76
C PRO A 169 -4.41 -8.96 -15.98
N ASN A 170 -4.30 -7.81 -16.64
CA ASN A 170 -3.36 -7.58 -17.73
C ASN A 170 -2.08 -6.92 -17.20
N TYR A 171 -1.04 -7.72 -16.99
CA TYR A 171 0.29 -7.25 -16.55
C TYR A 171 1.30 -7.09 -17.70
N SER A 172 0.87 -7.10 -18.96
CA SER A 172 1.79 -6.98 -20.11
C SER A 172 2.65 -5.71 -20.07
N GLN A 173 2.13 -4.64 -19.46
CA GLN A 173 2.78 -3.34 -19.29
C GLN A 173 3.22 -3.05 -17.84
N ALA A 174 3.20 -4.05 -16.94
CA ALA A 174 3.69 -3.88 -15.57
C ALA A 174 5.22 -3.77 -15.56
N SER A 175 5.77 -2.85 -14.77
CA SER A 175 7.23 -2.72 -14.58
C SER A 175 7.85 -3.86 -13.77
N GLY A 176 7.03 -4.61 -13.02
CA GLY A 176 7.51 -5.50 -11.96
C GLY A 176 7.86 -4.76 -10.65
N PHE A 177 7.48 -3.49 -10.55
CA PHE A 177 7.71 -2.62 -9.40
C PHE A 177 6.38 -2.04 -8.91
N SER A 178 6.05 -2.27 -7.64
CA SER A 178 4.88 -1.68 -6.98
C SER A 178 5.28 -0.41 -6.23
N VAL A 179 4.33 0.24 -5.58
CA VAL A 179 4.58 1.48 -4.84
C VAL A 179 3.82 1.51 -3.52
N ILE A 180 4.31 2.35 -2.61
CA ILE A 180 3.49 2.89 -1.54
C ILE A 180 2.41 3.77 -2.17
N ASP A 181 1.15 3.57 -1.78
CA ASP A 181 0.02 4.41 -2.19
C ASP A 181 0.04 5.76 -1.45
N CYS A 182 1.01 6.62 -1.77
CA CYS A 182 1.14 7.93 -1.15
C CYS A 182 -0.12 8.79 -1.33
N HIS A 183 -0.85 8.59 -2.44
CA HIS A 183 -2.11 9.29 -2.70
C HIS A 183 -3.22 8.87 -1.73
N MET A 184 -3.38 7.57 -1.46
CA MET A 184 -4.30 7.11 -0.41
C MET A 184 -3.81 7.54 0.98
N HIS A 185 -2.50 7.43 1.26
CA HIS A 185 -1.88 7.80 2.54
C HIS A 185 -2.24 9.23 3.00
N VAL A 186 -2.02 10.24 2.14
CA VAL A 186 -2.29 11.63 2.52
C VAL A 186 -3.78 11.90 2.79
N ASN A 187 -4.68 11.05 2.26
CA ASN A 187 -6.13 11.16 2.44
C ASN A 187 -6.66 10.34 3.64
N PHE A 188 -5.80 9.67 4.42
CA PHE A 188 -6.21 8.89 5.60
C PHE A 188 -6.48 9.72 6.87
N SER A 189 -6.84 11.01 6.74
CA SER A 189 -7.40 11.76 7.87
C SER A 189 -8.60 11.01 8.48
N ASP A 190 -9.38 10.37 7.60
CA ASP A 190 -10.47 9.46 7.88
C ASP A 190 -10.62 8.45 6.73
N ALA A 191 -11.34 7.36 6.96
CA ALA A 191 -11.46 6.29 5.97
C ALA A 191 -12.32 6.69 4.77
N GLY A 192 -13.26 7.62 4.93
CA GLY A 192 -14.11 8.07 3.83
C GLY A 192 -13.29 8.81 2.78
N SER A 193 -12.48 9.75 3.24
CA SER A 193 -11.52 10.48 2.40
C SER A 193 -10.57 9.52 1.66
N ALA A 194 -9.94 8.58 2.37
CA ALA A 194 -9.07 7.58 1.77
C ALA A 194 -9.80 6.62 0.81
N TYR A 195 -11.04 6.23 1.11
CA TYR A 195 -11.82 5.37 0.22
C TYR A 195 -12.24 6.10 -1.07
N ASN A 196 -12.46 7.41 -1.01
CA ASN A 196 -12.95 8.18 -2.14
C ASN A 196 -11.89 8.42 -3.23
N VAL A 197 -10.60 8.28 -2.91
CA VAL A 197 -9.54 8.39 -3.93
C VAL A 197 -9.44 7.22 -4.89
N LYS A 198 -10.20 6.14 -4.66
CA LYS A 198 -10.24 4.95 -5.53
C LYS A 198 -10.54 5.25 -7.01
N GLY A 199 -11.13 6.39 -7.33
CA GLY A 199 -11.32 6.82 -8.73
C GLY A 199 -10.01 6.97 -9.51
N ASN A 200 -8.87 7.09 -8.81
CA ASN A 200 -7.54 7.24 -9.38
C ASN A 200 -6.78 5.90 -9.51
N ASP A 201 -7.39 4.79 -9.10
CA ASP A 201 -6.77 3.46 -9.11
C ASP A 201 -6.40 2.97 -10.51
N LYS A 202 -7.14 3.46 -11.50
CA LYS A 202 -6.88 3.23 -12.92
C LYS A 202 -5.51 3.70 -13.38
N TYR A 203 -4.88 4.67 -12.71
CA TYR A 203 -3.56 5.16 -13.11
C TYR A 203 -2.42 4.23 -12.68
N TYR A 204 -2.67 3.30 -11.77
CA TYR A 204 -1.69 2.26 -11.42
C TYR A 204 -1.89 1.05 -12.34
N ASN A 205 -0.80 0.36 -12.66
CA ASN A 205 -0.90 -0.90 -13.40
C ASN A 205 -1.76 -1.92 -12.62
N ASP A 206 -1.57 -2.00 -11.31
CA ASP A 206 -2.48 -2.71 -10.41
C ASP A 206 -2.41 -2.14 -9.00
N ALA A 207 -3.41 -1.33 -8.67
CA ALA A 207 -3.48 -0.69 -7.37
C ALA A 207 -3.68 -1.71 -6.22
N THR A 208 -4.16 -2.94 -6.50
CA THR A 208 -4.38 -3.98 -5.47
C THR A 208 -3.09 -4.51 -4.85
N TYR A 209 -1.94 -4.24 -5.48
CA TYR A 209 -0.61 -4.55 -4.96
C TYR A 209 0.05 -3.36 -4.26
N ASN A 210 -0.54 -2.16 -4.22
CA ASN A 210 0.10 -1.04 -3.54
C ASN A 210 0.15 -1.25 -2.02
N LEU A 211 1.24 -0.81 -1.38
CA LEU A 211 1.31 -0.74 0.09
C LEU A 211 0.43 0.42 0.57
N VAL A 212 -0.44 0.18 1.55
CA VAL A 212 -1.32 1.21 2.13
C VAL A 212 -1.04 1.37 3.62
N TYR A 213 -0.94 2.60 4.10
CA TYR A 213 -0.80 2.90 5.52
C TYR A 213 -1.43 4.25 5.86
N VAL A 214 -1.72 4.46 7.14
CA VAL A 214 -2.28 5.72 7.65
C VAL A 214 -1.20 6.58 8.31
N ASP A 215 -0.32 5.98 9.12
CA ASP A 215 0.86 6.66 9.65
C ASP A 215 2.13 5.81 9.45
N SER A 216 3.29 6.47 9.53
CA SER A 216 4.59 5.89 9.22
C SER A 216 5.70 6.51 10.07
N HIS A 217 6.94 6.13 9.75
CA HIS A 217 8.15 6.65 10.36
C HIS A 217 8.51 8.08 9.94
N ASP A 218 7.86 8.62 8.90
CA ASP A 218 8.09 9.99 8.44
C ASP A 218 6.87 10.88 8.64
N TYR A 219 5.67 10.39 8.31
CA TYR A 219 4.46 11.21 8.32
C TYR A 219 3.21 10.44 8.76
N GLY A 220 2.29 11.18 9.38
CA GLY A 220 0.86 10.87 9.41
C GLY A 220 0.13 11.41 8.17
N PRO A 221 -1.21 11.24 8.10
CA PRO A 221 -2.03 11.74 7.00
C PRO A 221 -1.87 13.25 6.76
N ALA A 222 -2.23 13.73 5.56
CA ALA A 222 -1.97 15.09 5.11
C ALA A 222 -0.49 15.53 5.23
N THR A 223 0.44 14.56 5.22
CA THR A 223 1.87 14.79 5.46
C THR A 223 2.17 15.44 6.82
N SER A 224 1.36 15.11 7.84
CA SER A 224 1.59 15.59 9.20
C SER A 224 2.92 15.05 9.75
N GLY A 225 3.71 15.91 10.40
CA GLY A 225 4.91 15.50 11.13
C GLY A 225 4.61 14.84 12.48
N GLU A 226 3.34 14.52 12.78
CA GLU A 226 2.88 13.93 14.04
C GLU A 226 2.28 12.54 13.83
N ARG A 227 2.42 11.66 14.83
CA ARG A 227 1.73 10.36 14.87
C ARG A 227 0.23 10.59 14.83
N TYR A 228 -0.50 9.74 14.11
CA TYR A 228 -1.94 9.93 13.93
C TYR A 228 -2.68 9.98 15.28
N ALA A 229 -3.53 11.00 15.43
CA ALA A 229 -4.18 11.34 16.69
C ALA A 229 -5.72 11.36 16.60
N GLY A 230 -6.31 10.67 15.62
CA GLY A 230 -7.77 10.66 15.39
C GLY A 230 -8.58 9.94 16.49
N GLY A 231 -7.93 9.30 17.45
CA GLY A 231 -8.56 8.52 18.51
C GLY A 231 -8.95 7.10 18.07
N LYS A 232 -9.25 6.24 19.06
CA LYS A 232 -9.40 4.79 18.84
C LYS A 232 -10.48 4.42 17.83
N GLU A 233 -11.61 5.12 17.82
CA GLU A 233 -12.71 4.85 16.89
C GLU A 233 -12.35 5.21 15.44
N ALA A 234 -11.69 6.35 15.22
CA ALA A 234 -11.18 6.72 13.90
C ALA A 234 -10.08 5.74 13.46
N TRP A 235 -9.28 5.28 14.42
CA TRP A 235 -8.25 4.29 14.12
C TRP A 235 -8.86 2.96 13.67
N ALA A 236 -9.85 2.47 14.40
CA ALA A 236 -10.59 1.26 14.06
C ALA A 236 -11.22 1.37 12.65
N GLU A 237 -11.79 2.52 12.32
CA GLU A 237 -12.37 2.79 10.99
C GLU A 237 -11.31 2.78 9.87
N ASN A 238 -10.17 3.45 10.06
CA ASN A 238 -9.07 3.46 9.10
C ASN A 238 -8.47 2.06 8.90
N ILE A 239 -8.27 1.29 9.99
CA ILE A 239 -7.75 -0.09 9.92
C ILE A 239 -8.78 -1.01 9.26
N SER A 240 -10.08 -0.84 9.53
CA SER A 240 -11.16 -1.57 8.84
C SER A 240 -11.08 -1.37 7.33
N LEU A 241 -10.85 -0.15 6.86
CA LEU A 241 -10.65 0.10 5.44
C LEU A 241 -9.38 -0.57 4.91
N MET A 242 -8.23 -0.34 5.55
CA MET A 242 -6.95 -0.92 5.12
C MET A 242 -7.04 -2.44 4.96
N PHE A 243 -7.58 -3.14 5.95
CA PHE A 243 -7.58 -4.60 5.98
C PHE A 243 -8.65 -5.27 5.12
N THR A 244 -9.70 -4.55 4.71
CA THR A 244 -10.80 -5.15 3.92
C THR A 244 -10.91 -4.61 2.51
N PHE A 245 -10.36 -3.43 2.22
CA PHE A 245 -10.26 -2.91 0.87
C PHE A 245 -9.03 -3.48 0.14
N ARG A 246 -8.73 -2.94 -1.03
CA ARG A 246 -7.61 -3.36 -1.87
C ARG A 246 -6.28 -2.91 -1.28
N GLY A 247 -5.20 -3.52 -1.75
CA GLY A 247 -3.84 -3.14 -1.38
C GLY A 247 -3.29 -4.07 -0.32
N ILE A 248 -2.05 -3.80 0.08
CA ILE A 248 -1.32 -4.53 1.10
C ILE A 248 -1.29 -3.64 2.35
N PRO A 249 -2.04 -4.00 3.41
CA PRO A 249 -2.08 -3.22 4.65
C PRO A 249 -0.70 -3.20 5.32
N THR A 250 -0.17 -2.02 5.59
CA THR A 250 1.10 -1.80 6.27
C THR A 250 0.85 -1.00 7.54
N LEU A 251 1.15 -1.58 8.69
CA LEU A 251 1.00 -0.93 9.99
C LEU A 251 2.36 -0.50 10.53
N TYR A 252 2.48 0.75 10.96
CA TYR A 252 3.68 1.21 11.65
C TYR A 252 3.68 0.75 13.11
N TYR A 253 4.84 0.37 13.64
CA TYR A 253 4.92 -0.19 14.99
C TYR A 253 4.39 0.79 16.05
N GLY A 254 3.74 0.25 17.07
CA GLY A 254 3.06 1.01 18.12
C GLY A 254 1.70 1.58 17.70
N SER A 255 1.37 1.62 16.40
CA SER A 255 0.05 2.11 15.95
C SER A 255 -1.08 1.18 16.44
N GLU A 256 -0.80 -0.09 16.72
CA GLU A 256 -1.72 -1.05 17.33
C GLU A 256 -2.22 -0.65 18.72
N ILE A 257 -1.52 0.26 19.40
CA ILE A 257 -1.91 0.82 20.70
C ILE A 257 -2.07 2.35 20.70
N GLN A 258 -1.92 3.01 19.55
CA GLN A 258 -1.77 4.46 19.41
C GLN A 258 -0.58 5.04 20.17
N PHE A 259 0.56 4.34 20.11
CA PHE A 259 1.79 4.78 20.73
C PHE A 259 2.14 6.21 20.31
N LYS A 260 2.27 7.09 21.32
CA LYS A 260 2.66 8.51 21.14
C LYS A 260 1.77 9.26 20.15
N ALA A 261 0.48 8.94 20.06
CA ALA A 261 -0.47 9.69 19.23
C ALA A 261 -0.39 11.21 19.49
N GLY A 262 -0.30 12.00 18.42
CA GLY A 262 -0.17 13.46 18.45
C GLY A 262 1.23 13.98 18.80
N MET A 263 2.19 13.10 19.11
CA MET A 263 3.58 13.51 19.26
C MET A 263 4.27 13.58 17.89
N PRO A 264 5.36 14.36 17.75
CA PRO A 264 6.17 14.35 16.54
C PRO A 264 6.59 12.91 16.17
N VAL A 265 6.45 12.55 14.90
CA VAL A 265 6.90 11.25 14.39
C VAL A 265 8.41 11.14 14.59
N ASP A 266 9.13 12.14 14.07
CA ASP A 266 10.58 12.31 14.19
C ASP A 266 10.93 13.82 14.28
N GLY A 267 12.19 14.15 14.54
CA GLY A 267 12.66 15.53 14.57
C GLY A 267 14.18 15.66 14.57
N ASP A 268 14.66 16.91 14.58
CA ASP A 268 16.09 17.19 14.67
C ASP A 268 16.67 16.53 15.94
N PRO A 269 17.63 15.60 15.82
CA PRO A 269 18.14 14.84 16.95
C PRO A 269 18.86 15.73 17.99
N ASN A 270 19.23 16.96 17.63
CA ASN A 270 19.80 17.94 18.56
C ASN A 270 18.73 18.72 19.35
N LYS A 271 17.45 18.60 18.97
CA LYS A 271 16.34 19.37 19.55
C LYS A 271 15.22 18.51 20.12
N LEU A 272 15.06 17.27 19.62
CA LEU A 272 14.03 16.35 20.06
C LEU A 272 14.68 15.05 20.55
N ALA A 273 14.57 14.79 21.85
CA ALA A 273 14.95 13.48 22.38
C ALA A 273 14.03 12.39 21.80
N LEU A 274 14.59 11.27 21.36
CA LEU A 274 13.83 10.17 20.76
C LEU A 274 12.67 9.70 21.65
N ALA A 275 12.84 9.67 22.98
CA ALA A 275 11.79 9.32 23.94
C ALA A 275 10.55 10.22 23.88
N ASN A 276 10.67 11.42 23.30
CA ASN A 276 9.60 12.37 23.06
C ASN A 276 9.05 12.32 21.63
N SER A 277 9.51 11.37 20.82
CA SER A 277 9.05 11.14 19.44
C SER A 277 8.28 9.82 19.31
N GLY A 278 7.62 9.65 18.17
CA GLY A 278 7.01 8.39 17.76
C GLY A 278 8.00 7.31 17.33
N ARG A 279 9.30 7.60 17.18
CA ARG A 279 10.32 6.60 16.78
C ARG A 279 10.79 5.70 17.93
N ALA A 280 10.58 6.08 19.19
CA ALA A 280 11.14 5.37 20.35
C ALA A 280 10.25 4.25 20.93
N TYR A 281 9.88 3.23 20.15
CA TYR A 281 9.16 2.06 20.67
C TYR A 281 10.15 0.97 21.09
N PHE A 282 10.69 1.08 22.31
CA PHE A 282 11.85 0.30 22.76
C PHE A 282 11.52 -0.79 23.79
N GLY A 283 10.41 -1.50 23.63
CA GLY A 283 10.15 -2.71 24.42
C GLY A 283 9.22 -2.52 25.63
N ASP A 284 9.09 -1.31 26.17
CA ASP A 284 8.28 -1.03 27.38
C ASP A 284 6.82 -1.52 27.26
N GLU A 285 6.26 -1.51 26.05
CA GLU A 285 4.88 -1.93 25.77
C GLU A 285 4.77 -3.43 25.37
N ILE A 286 5.90 -4.11 25.16
CA ILE A 286 5.96 -5.52 24.77
C ILE A 286 6.73 -6.39 25.77
N GLU A 287 7.08 -5.86 26.94
CA GLU A 287 7.69 -6.66 28.00
C GLU A 287 6.67 -7.63 28.63
N GLY A 288 7.04 -8.90 28.70
CA GLY A 288 6.21 -9.97 29.24
C GLY A 288 6.36 -11.28 28.49
N SER A 289 5.38 -12.15 28.66
CA SER A 289 5.28 -13.44 27.95
C SER A 289 3.88 -13.60 27.38
N VAL A 290 3.73 -14.34 26.29
CA VAL A 290 2.44 -14.69 25.69
C VAL A 290 2.50 -16.09 25.10
N THR A 291 1.39 -16.83 25.15
CA THR A 291 1.20 -18.05 24.38
C THR A 291 0.41 -17.73 23.12
N THR A 292 0.93 -18.06 21.95
CA THR A 292 0.23 -17.91 20.66
C THR A 292 0.02 -19.27 20.03
N THR A 293 -1.15 -19.48 19.43
CA THR A 293 -1.45 -20.72 18.68
C THR A 293 -1.72 -20.47 17.20
N ASP A 294 -2.08 -19.24 16.85
CA ASP A 294 -2.32 -18.82 15.47
C ASP A 294 -2.31 -17.27 15.36
N PHE A 295 -2.48 -16.72 14.16
CA PHE A 295 -2.61 -15.30 13.91
C PHE A 295 -3.78 -14.68 14.67
N GLY A 296 -3.47 -13.73 15.56
CA GLY A 296 -4.48 -13.04 16.38
C GLY A 296 -5.13 -13.93 17.44
N ILE A 297 -4.60 -15.12 17.71
CA ILE A 297 -5.06 -16.04 18.76
C ILE A 297 -3.96 -16.20 19.80
N TRP A 298 -4.24 -15.75 21.02
CA TRP A 298 -3.29 -15.76 22.11
C TRP A 298 -3.97 -16.00 23.46
N SER A 299 -3.17 -16.44 24.44
CA SER A 299 -3.57 -16.63 25.84
C SER A 299 -2.39 -16.36 26.77
N ASN A 300 -2.68 -16.27 28.07
CA ASN A 300 -1.67 -16.18 29.14
C ASN A 300 -0.66 -15.04 28.95
N ALA A 301 -1.08 -13.91 28.35
CA ALA A 301 -0.23 -12.74 28.24
C ALA A 301 0.05 -12.14 29.63
N THR A 302 1.28 -11.70 29.89
CA THR A 302 1.70 -11.06 31.14
C THR A 302 2.36 -9.71 30.88
N GLY A 303 2.57 -8.92 31.94
CA GLY A 303 3.32 -7.66 31.86
C GLY A 303 2.64 -6.59 31.00
N ALA A 304 3.46 -5.71 30.42
CA ALA A 304 3.00 -4.68 29.50
C ALA A 304 2.46 -5.25 28.19
N MET A 305 3.01 -6.39 27.73
CA MET A 305 2.50 -7.12 26.57
C MET A 305 1.02 -7.49 26.72
N ALA A 306 0.57 -7.86 27.93
CA ALA A 306 -0.84 -8.11 28.20
C ALA A 306 -1.71 -6.86 28.00
N ASN A 307 -1.21 -5.68 28.36
CA ASN A 307 -1.93 -4.41 28.17
C ASN A 307 -1.99 -4.04 26.69
N ALA A 308 -0.88 -4.18 25.95
CA ALA A 308 -0.84 -3.93 24.51
C ALA A 308 -1.81 -4.86 23.76
N LEU A 309 -1.74 -6.17 23.99
CA LEU A 309 -2.64 -7.14 23.35
C LEU A 309 -4.11 -6.94 23.75
N ASN A 310 -4.38 -6.41 24.95
CA ASN A 310 -5.73 -6.07 25.38
C ASN A 310 -6.24 -4.70 24.91
N ASN A 311 -5.40 -3.89 24.26
CA ASN A 311 -5.81 -2.59 23.76
C ASN A 311 -6.94 -2.75 22.72
N PRO A 312 -8.00 -1.92 22.78
CA PRO A 312 -9.12 -2.01 21.84
C PRO A 312 -8.71 -1.99 20.36
N VAL A 313 -7.71 -1.19 20.00
CA VAL A 313 -7.19 -1.11 18.62
C VAL A 313 -6.43 -2.38 18.24
N SER A 314 -5.63 -2.94 19.14
CA SER A 314 -4.92 -4.21 18.91
C SER A 314 -5.90 -5.36 18.72
N LYS A 315 -6.95 -5.45 19.54
CA LYS A 315 -8.00 -6.45 19.38
C LYS A 315 -8.76 -6.31 18.06
N HIS A 316 -9.05 -5.07 17.66
CA HIS A 316 -9.67 -4.76 16.37
C HIS A 316 -8.80 -5.23 15.20
N LEU A 317 -7.51 -4.89 15.23
CA LEU A 317 -6.52 -5.33 14.24
C LEU A 317 -6.44 -6.86 14.15
N MET A 318 -6.35 -7.56 15.28
CA MET A 318 -6.30 -9.02 15.30
C MET A 318 -7.55 -9.65 14.67
N ALA A 319 -8.74 -9.12 14.97
CA ALA A 319 -9.98 -9.59 14.37
C ALA A 319 -10.01 -9.36 12.84
N LEU A 320 -9.59 -8.18 12.37
CA LEU A 320 -9.50 -7.88 10.94
C LEU A 320 -8.47 -8.74 10.21
N ASN A 321 -7.32 -9.02 10.85
CA ASN A 321 -6.30 -9.91 10.29
C ASN A 321 -6.88 -11.32 10.09
N ARG A 322 -7.59 -11.86 11.08
CA ARG A 322 -8.29 -13.14 10.96
C ARG A 322 -9.32 -13.12 9.83
N ILE A 323 -10.17 -12.10 9.76
CA ILE A 323 -11.15 -11.93 8.66
C ILE A 323 -10.45 -11.92 7.29
N ARG A 324 -9.37 -11.13 7.13
CA ARG A 324 -8.64 -11.04 5.86
C ARG A 324 -8.00 -12.38 5.48
N ARG A 325 -7.41 -13.10 6.46
CA ARG A 325 -6.78 -14.41 6.25
C ARG A 325 -7.76 -15.49 5.77
N GLU A 326 -8.98 -15.50 6.30
CA GLU A 326 -10.00 -16.49 5.93
C GLU A 326 -10.65 -16.24 4.56
N ILE A 327 -10.57 -14.99 4.05
CA ILE A 327 -11.32 -14.59 2.85
C ILE A 327 -10.36 -14.21 1.71
N PRO A 328 -10.09 -15.12 0.75
CA PRO A 328 -9.20 -14.85 -0.39
C PRO A 328 -9.56 -13.59 -1.19
N ALA A 329 -10.85 -13.26 -1.31
CA ALA A 329 -11.31 -12.04 -1.96
C ALA A 329 -10.75 -10.77 -1.32
N LEU A 330 -10.56 -10.75 0.02
CA LEU A 330 -10.00 -9.59 0.71
C LEU A 330 -8.49 -9.48 0.48
N GLN A 331 -7.80 -10.61 0.31
CA GLN A 331 -6.34 -10.67 0.09
C GLN A 331 -5.93 -10.31 -1.33
N LYS A 332 -6.60 -10.90 -2.33
CA LYS A 332 -6.17 -10.88 -3.74
C LYS A 332 -7.24 -10.36 -4.72
N GLY A 333 -8.44 -10.07 -4.24
CA GLY A 333 -9.58 -9.80 -5.10
C GLY A 333 -9.60 -8.39 -5.69
N GLN A 334 -10.14 -8.30 -6.90
CA GLN A 334 -10.64 -7.07 -7.52
C GLN A 334 -11.83 -6.52 -6.73
N TYR A 335 -12.16 -5.23 -6.92
CA TYR A 335 -13.32 -4.61 -6.28
C TYR A 335 -14.35 -4.07 -7.28
N SER A 336 -15.58 -3.87 -6.80
CA SER A 336 -16.63 -3.12 -7.50
C SER A 336 -17.46 -2.32 -6.51
N THR A 337 -17.99 -1.19 -6.97
CA THR A 337 -18.94 -0.35 -6.23
C THR A 337 -20.33 -0.33 -6.88
N GLU A 338 -20.55 -1.12 -7.92
CA GLU A 338 -21.80 -1.16 -8.67
C GLU A 338 -22.91 -1.85 -7.88
N GLY A 339 -24.14 -1.32 -7.98
CA GLY A 339 -25.31 -1.91 -7.34
C GLY A 339 -25.21 -1.88 -5.80
N ILE A 340 -24.69 -0.79 -5.24
CA ILE A 340 -24.57 -0.61 -3.79
C ILE A 340 -25.28 0.67 -3.38
N ASN A 341 -26.27 0.55 -2.49
CA ASN A 341 -26.82 1.68 -1.75
C ASN A 341 -26.12 1.73 -0.39
N ASN A 342 -25.20 2.67 -0.20
CA ASN A 342 -24.35 2.81 0.97
C ASN A 342 -24.85 3.93 1.89
N SER A 343 -25.01 3.65 3.19
CA SER A 343 -25.26 4.67 4.22
C SER A 343 -24.09 4.82 5.21
N GLY A 344 -23.01 4.04 5.03
CA GLY A 344 -21.78 4.14 5.80
C GLY A 344 -20.66 4.88 5.09
N VAL A 345 -19.45 4.78 5.66
CA VAL A 345 -18.24 5.46 5.17
C VAL A 345 -17.70 4.81 3.91
N ALA A 346 -17.79 3.48 3.80
CA ALA A 346 -17.40 2.74 2.61
C ALA A 346 -18.25 1.49 2.47
N ALA A 347 -18.61 1.16 1.23
CA ALA A 347 -19.16 -0.14 0.89
C ALA A 347 -18.71 -0.56 -0.52
N PHE A 348 -18.30 -1.83 -0.65
CA PHE A 348 -17.73 -2.39 -1.88
C PHE A 348 -17.89 -3.91 -1.92
N LYS A 349 -17.79 -4.46 -3.12
CA LYS A 349 -17.71 -5.90 -3.38
C LYS A 349 -16.25 -6.26 -3.63
N ARG A 350 -15.80 -7.43 -3.17
CA ARG A 350 -14.50 -8.03 -3.51
C ARG A 350 -14.73 -9.40 -4.12
N ARG A 351 -14.01 -9.76 -5.18
CA ARG A 351 -14.00 -11.14 -5.68
C ARG A 351 -12.63 -11.56 -6.17
N TYR A 352 -12.30 -12.82 -5.93
CA TYR A 352 -11.12 -13.49 -6.45
C TYR A 352 -11.52 -14.86 -6.98
N THR A 353 -11.25 -15.11 -8.26
CA THR A 353 -11.57 -16.39 -8.91
C THR A 353 -10.37 -16.87 -9.74
N LYS A 354 -9.50 -17.68 -9.12
CA LYS A 354 -8.29 -18.23 -9.77
C LYS A 354 -7.82 -19.48 -9.02
N ASP A 355 -7.14 -20.39 -9.70
CA ASP A 355 -6.53 -21.60 -9.12
C ASP A 355 -7.50 -22.46 -8.29
N GLY A 356 -8.74 -22.59 -8.77
CA GLY A 356 -9.80 -23.36 -8.11
C GLY A 356 -10.48 -22.67 -6.92
N ILE A 357 -10.06 -21.45 -6.58
CA ILE A 357 -10.70 -20.61 -5.56
C ILE A 357 -11.77 -19.76 -6.25
N ASP A 358 -12.99 -19.70 -5.69
CA ASP A 358 -13.98 -18.67 -5.98
C ASP A 358 -14.46 -18.07 -4.65
N SER A 359 -13.98 -16.87 -4.34
CA SER A 359 -14.29 -16.15 -3.11
C SER A 359 -14.88 -14.80 -3.45
N MET A 360 -16.06 -14.49 -2.91
CA MET A 360 -16.71 -13.19 -3.05
C MET A 360 -17.16 -12.67 -1.70
N ALA A 361 -16.87 -11.40 -1.42
CA ALA A 361 -17.22 -10.72 -0.18
C ALA A 361 -17.93 -9.38 -0.45
N LEU A 362 -18.91 -9.06 0.38
CA LEU A 362 -19.63 -7.78 0.41
C LEU A 362 -19.27 -7.07 1.71
N VAL A 363 -18.65 -5.91 1.62
CA VAL A 363 -18.11 -5.18 2.77
C VAL A 363 -18.82 -3.85 2.91
N THR A 364 -19.22 -3.52 4.13
CA THR A 364 -19.61 -2.15 4.52
C THR A 364 -18.93 -1.75 5.83
N ILE A 365 -18.54 -0.49 5.96
CA ILE A 365 -17.76 0.05 7.08
C ILE A 365 -18.48 1.29 7.64
N SER A 366 -18.61 1.35 8.97
CA SER A 366 -19.20 2.48 9.71
C SER A 366 -20.60 2.90 9.22
N GLY A 367 -21.40 1.94 8.78
CA GLY A 367 -22.78 2.13 8.37
C GLY A 367 -23.28 1.01 7.48
N GLY A 368 -24.57 0.96 7.22
CA GLY A 368 -25.20 -0.12 6.48
C GLY A 368 -25.01 0.00 4.96
N ALA A 369 -25.28 -1.10 4.25
CA ALA A 369 -25.33 -1.10 2.80
C ALA A 369 -26.31 -2.14 2.26
N THR A 370 -26.95 -1.85 1.14
CA THR A 370 -27.71 -2.84 0.36
C THR A 370 -26.97 -3.12 -0.94
N PHE A 371 -26.60 -4.38 -1.15
CA PHE A 371 -25.94 -4.88 -2.35
C PHE A 371 -26.98 -5.55 -3.23
N THR A 372 -27.13 -5.10 -4.48
CA THR A 372 -28.07 -5.66 -5.45
C THR A 372 -27.34 -6.31 -6.63
N GLY A 373 -28.03 -7.23 -7.28
CA GLY A 373 -27.52 -7.94 -8.46
C GLY A 373 -26.31 -8.82 -8.16
N VAL A 374 -26.07 -9.20 -6.91
CA VAL A 374 -24.99 -10.14 -6.54
C VAL A 374 -25.37 -11.56 -6.98
N PRO A 375 -24.40 -12.49 -7.13
CA PRO A 375 -24.70 -13.87 -7.46
C PRO A 375 -25.75 -14.48 -6.51
N ASN A 376 -26.67 -15.25 -7.08
CA ASN A 376 -27.63 -16.00 -6.30
C ASN A 376 -26.91 -17.04 -5.44
N GLY A 377 -27.15 -17.02 -4.13
CA GLY A 377 -26.57 -17.99 -3.22
C GLY A 377 -26.84 -17.65 -1.76
N THR A 378 -26.16 -18.36 -0.87
CA THR A 378 -26.21 -18.11 0.57
C THR A 378 -25.07 -17.19 0.96
N TRP A 379 -25.40 -16.05 1.54
CA TRP A 379 -24.47 -15.03 2.01
C TRP A 379 -24.42 -15.06 3.52
N VAL A 380 -23.23 -15.24 4.09
CA VAL A 380 -23.03 -15.30 5.54
C VAL A 380 -22.15 -14.15 5.98
N ASP A 381 -22.65 -13.30 6.89
CA ASP A 381 -21.79 -12.34 7.58
C ASP A 381 -20.83 -13.08 8.50
N VAL A 382 -19.55 -13.02 8.20
CA VAL A 382 -18.52 -13.78 8.95
C VAL A 382 -18.38 -13.30 10.40
N ILE A 383 -18.90 -12.11 10.72
CA ILE A 383 -18.84 -11.52 12.06
C ILE A 383 -20.02 -12.01 12.90
N THR A 384 -21.25 -11.71 12.47
CA THR A 384 -22.45 -12.00 13.27
C THR A 384 -22.97 -13.42 13.06
N GLY A 385 -22.71 -14.00 11.88
CA GLY A 385 -23.33 -15.23 11.41
C GLY A 385 -24.71 -15.02 10.78
N ASP A 386 -25.11 -13.77 10.50
CA ASP A 386 -26.35 -13.50 9.74
C ASP A 386 -26.31 -14.18 8.37
N ILE A 387 -27.44 -14.79 7.99
CA ILE A 387 -27.57 -15.55 6.75
C ILE A 387 -28.66 -14.93 5.89
N GLN A 388 -28.30 -14.54 4.68
CA GLN A 388 -29.23 -14.05 3.66
C GLN A 388 -29.11 -14.89 2.39
N ASN A 389 -30.20 -15.02 1.64
CA ASN A 389 -30.23 -15.80 0.41
C ASN A 389 -30.77 -14.96 -0.74
N GLY A 390 -30.25 -15.20 -1.94
CA GLY A 390 -30.72 -14.53 -3.15
C GLY A 390 -29.67 -13.64 -3.80
N THR A 391 -30.14 -12.66 -4.56
CA THR A 391 -29.32 -11.73 -5.34
C THR A 391 -29.25 -10.32 -4.74
N THR A 392 -29.80 -10.15 -3.53
CA THR A 392 -29.78 -8.90 -2.78
C THR A 392 -29.40 -9.22 -1.32
N VAL A 393 -28.45 -8.46 -0.78
CA VAL A 393 -27.99 -8.59 0.61
C VAL A 393 -28.06 -7.21 1.27
N THR A 394 -28.70 -7.14 2.44
CA THR A 394 -28.77 -5.90 3.23
C THR A 394 -27.95 -6.07 4.49
N ALA A 395 -26.80 -5.40 4.53
CA ALA A 395 -25.92 -5.37 5.69
C ALA A 395 -26.33 -4.25 6.66
N ASN A 396 -26.86 -4.63 7.83
CA ASN A 396 -27.12 -3.69 8.92
C ASN A 396 -25.85 -3.53 9.77
N CYS A 397 -25.26 -2.34 9.75
CA CYS A 397 -24.05 -2.02 10.49
C CYS A 397 -24.19 -0.62 11.11
N SER A 398 -23.74 -0.48 12.36
CA SER A 398 -23.76 0.79 13.09
C SER A 398 -22.53 0.90 13.99
N GLY A 399 -22.15 2.14 14.29
CA GLY A 399 -20.97 2.46 15.08
C GLY A 399 -19.72 2.68 14.21
N LYS A 400 -18.89 3.63 14.62
CA LYS A 400 -17.64 3.96 13.95
C LYS A 400 -16.62 2.83 14.11
N GLY A 401 -15.97 2.44 13.02
CA GLY A 401 -15.01 1.34 13.01
C GLY A 401 -15.62 -0.05 12.85
N ASN A 402 -16.93 -0.20 13.06
CA ASN A 402 -17.64 -1.46 12.83
C ASN A 402 -17.75 -1.76 11.33
N LEU A 403 -17.92 -3.03 10.98
CA LEU A 403 -18.09 -3.49 9.61
C LEU A 403 -18.97 -4.73 9.53
N ARG A 404 -19.44 -5.03 8.33
CA ARG A 404 -20.04 -6.32 7.97
C ARG A 404 -19.32 -6.88 6.77
N VAL A 405 -19.12 -8.20 6.75
CA VAL A 405 -18.45 -8.89 5.65
C VAL A 405 -19.25 -10.14 5.31
N TYR A 406 -20.16 -10.02 4.35
CA TYR A 406 -20.94 -11.14 3.85
C TYR A 406 -20.15 -11.89 2.80
N VAL A 407 -19.95 -13.19 2.98
CA VAL A 407 -19.21 -14.05 2.06
C VAL A 407 -20.16 -15.05 1.41
N LEU A 408 -20.05 -15.19 0.08
CA LEU A 408 -20.81 -16.18 -0.67
C LEU A 408 -20.39 -17.59 -0.24
N ASN A 409 -21.33 -18.38 0.24
CA ASN A 409 -21.12 -19.71 0.82
C ASN A 409 -20.07 -19.72 1.94
N GLY A 410 -19.94 -18.61 2.68
CA GLY A 410 -19.03 -18.50 3.81
C GLY A 410 -19.59 -19.09 5.09
N SER A 411 -18.83 -18.92 6.18
CA SER A 411 -19.23 -19.30 7.54
C SER A 411 -18.83 -18.20 8.53
N LYS A 412 -19.50 -18.17 9.68
CA LYS A 412 -19.11 -17.32 10.79
C LYS A 412 -17.69 -17.67 11.26
N ILE A 413 -16.90 -16.66 11.62
CA ILE A 413 -15.60 -16.81 12.26
C ILE A 413 -15.80 -16.63 13.77
N ASP A 414 -15.54 -17.68 14.54
CA ASP A 414 -15.71 -17.64 15.99
C ASP A 414 -14.54 -16.98 16.72
N GLY A 415 -14.84 -16.37 17.87
CA GLY A 415 -13.84 -15.81 18.78
C GLY A 415 -13.13 -14.56 18.28
N LEU A 416 -13.72 -13.79 17.35
CA LEU A 416 -13.21 -12.46 17.00
C LEU A 416 -13.26 -11.54 18.24
N MET A 417 -12.14 -10.87 18.54
CA MET A 417 -11.97 -10.14 19.82
C MET A 417 -12.24 -8.62 19.75
N GLY A 418 -12.81 -8.09 18.66
CA GLY A 418 -12.90 -6.64 18.42
C GLY A 418 -13.96 -5.90 19.26
N GLU A 419 -13.58 -4.82 19.93
CA GLU A 419 -14.55 -3.94 20.63
C GLU A 419 -15.46 -3.18 19.63
N TYR A 420 -14.91 -2.82 18.48
CA TYR A 420 -15.63 -2.10 17.43
C TYR A 420 -16.33 -3.03 16.43
N ILE A 421 -15.90 -4.30 16.32
CA ILE A 421 -16.49 -5.31 15.45
C ILE A 421 -17.54 -6.07 16.25
N LYS A 422 -18.81 -5.70 16.07
CA LYS A 422 -19.94 -6.21 16.87
C LYS A 422 -20.91 -7.02 16.07
#